data_AF-A0A5N8XVW9-F1
#
_entry.id   AF-A0A5N8XVW9-F1
#
_cell.length_a   1.000
_cell.length_b   1.000
_cell.length_c   1.000
_cell.angle_alpha   90.00
_cell.angle_beta   90.00
_cell.angle_gamma   90.00
#
_symmetry.space_group_name_H-M   'P 1'
#
loop_
_entity.id
_entity.type
_entity.pdbx_description
1 polymer ?
#
loop_
_entity_poly.entity_id
_entity_poly.type
_entity_poly.pdbx_seq_one_letter_code
_entity_poly.pdbx_strand_id
1 'polypeptide(L)'
;MGEERQIGDADLMDIARDEARARALRKSLQRLADNSSGNSALQEMAREVLSGRVGLREALRVGAYSDALGERIAQARREYEEQSPEDRERQRAEAERYLEAQRTEIEQERREAAERSRAAQQRARHSGHDWKL
;
A
#
# COMPACT_ATOMS: atom_id res chain seq x y z
N MET A 1 14.70 2.16 -21.98
CA MET A 1 13.83 1.47 -21.01
C MET A 1 13.56 2.47 -19.92
N GLY A 2 12.35 3.03 -19.85
CA GLY A 2 12.00 4.00 -18.82
C GLY A 2 11.92 3.28 -17.48
N GLU A 3 12.55 3.83 -16.45
CA GLU A 3 12.41 3.35 -15.09
C GLU A 3 10.92 3.41 -14.73
N GLU A 4 10.24 2.25 -14.73
CA GLU A 4 8.85 2.14 -14.34
C GLU A 4 8.77 2.61 -12.88
N ARG A 5 8.17 3.80 -12.66
CA ARG A 5 8.01 4.38 -11.33
C ARG A 5 7.06 3.47 -10.56
N GLN A 6 7.61 2.63 -9.67
CA GLN A 6 6.79 1.87 -8.74
C GLN A 6 5.97 2.83 -7.89
N ILE A 7 4.67 2.55 -7.80
CA ILE A 7 3.75 3.33 -6.97
C ILE A 7 4.11 3.15 -5.50
N GLY A 8 4.34 4.27 -4.81
CA GLY A 8 4.51 4.33 -3.37
C GLY A 8 3.18 4.58 -2.66
N ASP A 9 3.20 4.59 -1.33
CA ASP A 9 1.98 4.85 -0.55
C ASP A 9 1.45 6.28 -0.79
N ALA A 10 2.35 7.23 -1.06
CA ALA A 10 2.00 8.62 -1.35
C ALA A 10 1.10 8.76 -2.58
N ASP A 11 1.31 7.94 -3.61
CA ASP A 11 0.51 7.96 -4.85
C ASP A 11 -0.91 7.39 -4.66
N LEU A 12 -1.17 6.72 -3.52
CA LEU A 12 -2.48 6.15 -3.17
C LEU A 12 -3.25 7.00 -2.14
N MET A 13 -2.65 8.08 -1.64
CA MET A 13 -3.23 8.93 -0.60
C MET A 13 -4.52 9.62 -1.04
N ASP A 14 -4.65 9.92 -2.33
CA ASP A 14 -5.83 10.52 -2.94
C ASP A 14 -7.08 9.63 -2.84
N ILE A 15 -6.89 8.32 -2.64
CA ILE A 15 -7.94 7.32 -2.46
C ILE A 15 -8.04 6.90 -0.99
N ALA A 16 -6.91 6.59 -0.36
CA ALA A 16 -6.85 5.97 0.96
C ALA A 16 -7.09 6.93 2.14
N ARG A 17 -7.00 8.25 1.92
CA ARG A 17 -7.18 9.35 2.89
C ARG A 17 -6.17 9.41 4.04
N ASP A 18 -5.58 8.30 4.45
CA ASP A 18 -4.48 8.25 5.41
C ASP A 18 -3.41 7.24 4.99
N GLU A 19 -2.19 7.46 5.51
CA GLU A 19 -0.99 6.75 5.09
C GLU A 19 -1.00 5.27 5.46
N ALA A 20 -1.59 4.91 6.61
CA ALA A 20 -1.70 3.52 7.03
C ALA A 20 -2.67 2.74 6.12
N ARG A 21 -3.76 3.39 5.70
CA ARG A 21 -4.66 2.83 4.69
C ARG A 21 -4.01 2.76 3.32
N ALA A 22 -3.19 3.74 2.94
CA ALA A 22 -2.47 3.71 1.67
C ALA A 22 -1.46 2.55 1.62
N ARG A 23 -0.70 2.35 2.71
CA ARG A 23 0.20 1.21 2.95
C ARG A 23 -0.54 -0.12 2.86
N ALA A 24 -1.67 -0.22 3.58
CA ALA A 24 -2.52 -1.41 3.57
C ALA A 24 -3.07 -1.71 2.16
N LEU A 25 -3.49 -0.68 1.43
CA LEU A 25 -3.97 -0.79 0.06
C LEU A 25 -2.87 -1.28 -0.89
N ARG A 26 -1.68 -0.67 -0.83
CA ARG A 26 -0.51 -1.12 -1.61
C ARG A 26 -0.17 -2.58 -1.32
N LYS A 27 -0.10 -2.98 -0.05
CA LYS A 27 0.15 -4.37 0.34
C LYS A 27 -0.94 -5.32 -0.16
N SER A 28 -2.19 -4.85 -0.24
CA SER A 28 -3.31 -5.65 -0.78
C SER A 28 -3.21 -5.82 -2.30
N LEU A 29 -2.84 -4.75 -3.02
CA LEU A 29 -2.54 -4.82 -4.46
C LEU A 29 -1.35 -5.76 -4.73
N GLN A 30 -0.30 -5.72 -3.89
CA GLN A 30 0.85 -6.60 -4.02
C GLN A 30 0.43 -8.08 -3.91
N ARG A 31 -0.35 -8.42 -2.87
CA ARG A 31 -0.89 -9.77 -2.71
C ARG A 31 -1.77 -10.19 -3.89
N LEU A 32 -2.55 -9.28 -4.46
CA LEU A 32 -3.39 -9.55 -5.62
C LEU A 32 -2.57 -9.79 -6.89
N ALA A 33 -1.48 -9.03 -7.10
CA ALA A 33 -0.55 -9.19 -8.21
C ALA A 33 0.22 -10.52 -8.14
N ASP A 34 0.59 -10.94 -6.93
CA ASP A 34 1.39 -12.14 -6.65
C ASP A 34 0.52 -13.43 -6.64
N ASN A 35 -0.79 -13.32 -6.43
CA ASN A 35 -1.68 -14.47 -6.37
C ASN A 35 -2.07 -14.97 -7.78
N SER A 36 -1.45 -16.07 -8.22
CA SER A 36 -1.71 -16.72 -9.50
C SER A 36 -3.02 -17.53 -9.58
N SER A 37 -3.77 -17.64 -8.48
CA SER A 37 -5.02 -18.42 -8.41
C SER A 37 -6.29 -17.56 -8.50
N GLY A 38 -6.15 -16.24 -8.70
CA GLY A 38 -7.25 -15.28 -8.71
C GLY A 38 -7.83 -14.98 -10.09
N ASN A 39 -8.79 -14.04 -10.13
CA ASN A 39 -9.32 -13.45 -11.37
C ASN A 39 -8.19 -12.73 -12.11
N SER A 40 -7.88 -13.16 -13.34
CA SER A 40 -6.76 -12.66 -14.14
C SER A 40 -6.84 -11.16 -14.39
N ALA A 41 -8.04 -10.59 -14.54
CA ALA A 41 -8.22 -9.16 -14.77
C ALA A 41 -7.85 -8.32 -13.54
N LEU A 42 -8.18 -8.78 -12.33
CA LEU A 42 -7.81 -8.10 -11.08
C LEU A 42 -6.31 -8.20 -10.81
N GLN A 43 -5.69 -9.33 -11.15
CA GLN A 43 -4.24 -9.50 -11.06
C GLN A 43 -3.51 -8.57 -12.02
N GLU A 44 -3.97 -8.48 -13.26
CA GLU A 44 -3.42 -7.58 -14.28
C GLU A 44 -3.56 -6.12 -13.82
N MET A 45 -4.75 -5.71 -13.38
CA MET A 45 -4.99 -4.38 -12.81
C MET A 45 -4.00 -4.06 -11.70
N ALA A 46 -3.78 -4.98 -10.76
CA ALA A 46 -2.86 -4.77 -9.65
C ALA A 46 -1.42 -4.56 -10.13
N ARG A 47 -0.96 -5.31 -11.14
CA ARG A 47 0.39 -5.16 -11.73
C ARG A 47 0.54 -3.84 -12.48
N GLU A 48 -0.46 -3.45 -13.25
CA GLU A 48 -0.50 -2.19 -14.00
C GLU A 48 -0.48 -0.98 -13.05
N VAL A 49 -1.22 -1.07 -11.94
CA VAL A 49 -1.22 -0.01 -10.91
C VAL A 49 0.11 0.03 -10.17
N LEU A 50 0.63 -1.10 -9.69
CA LEU A 50 1.89 -1.12 -8.94
C LEU A 50 3.11 -0.70 -9.77
N SER A 51 3.11 -0.98 -11.08
CA SER A 51 4.14 -0.52 -12.01
C SER A 51 4.05 0.98 -12.34
N GLY A 52 2.97 1.65 -11.93
CA GLY A 52 2.72 3.06 -12.24
C GLY A 52 2.33 3.30 -13.70
N ARG A 53 2.05 2.25 -14.46
CA ARG A 53 1.59 2.34 -15.86
C ARG A 53 0.18 2.93 -15.93
N VAL A 54 -0.65 2.62 -14.94
CA VAL A 54 -1.99 3.20 -14.78
C VAL A 54 -2.21 3.65 -13.33
N GLY A 55 -2.86 4.79 -13.12
CA GLY A 55 -3.28 5.21 -11.78
C GLY A 55 -4.46 4.35 -11.30
N LEU A 56 -4.61 4.14 -9.99
CA LEU A 56 -5.71 3.31 -9.47
C LEU A 56 -7.09 3.83 -9.87
N ARG A 57 -7.30 5.17 -9.90
CA ARG A 57 -8.56 5.76 -10.41
C ARG A 57 -8.81 5.48 -11.88
N GLU A 58 -7.76 5.43 -12.67
CA GLU A 58 -7.84 5.20 -14.12
C GLU A 58 -8.10 3.71 -14.40
N ALA A 59 -7.45 2.82 -13.66
CA ALA A 59 -7.74 1.38 -13.69
C ALA A 59 -9.22 1.09 -13.41
N LEU A 60 -9.86 1.81 -12.48
CA LEU A 60 -11.30 1.66 -12.19
C LEU A 60 -12.22 2.12 -13.32
N ARG A 61 -11.72 2.84 -14.34
CA ARG A 61 -12.49 3.23 -15.53
C ARG A 61 -12.39 2.20 -16.65
N VAL A 62 -11.45 1.26 -16.55
CA VAL A 62 -11.33 0.15 -17.50
C VAL A 62 -12.45 -0.85 -17.21
N GLY A 63 -13.37 -1.01 -18.16
CA GLY A 63 -14.57 -1.85 -18.00
C GLY A 63 -14.26 -3.26 -17.47
N ALA A 64 -13.26 -3.93 -18.05
CA ALA A 64 -12.85 -5.27 -17.63
C ALA A 64 -12.40 -5.32 -16.15
N TYR A 65 -11.71 -4.29 -15.67
CA TYR A 65 -11.25 -4.22 -14.28
C TYR A 65 -12.38 -3.83 -13.32
N SER A 66 -13.24 -2.88 -13.72
CA SER A 66 -14.40 -2.48 -12.91
C SER A 66 -15.41 -3.61 -12.74
N ASP A 67 -15.66 -4.40 -13.79
CA ASP A 67 -16.58 -5.53 -13.76
C ASP A 67 -16.05 -6.63 -12.83
N ALA A 68 -14.79 -7.01 -13.01
CA ALA A 68 -14.13 -8.00 -12.15
C ALA A 68 -14.10 -7.58 -10.67
N LEU A 69 -13.90 -6.28 -10.40
CA LEU A 69 -13.96 -5.75 -9.04
C LEU A 69 -15.39 -5.76 -8.50
N GLY A 70 -16.37 -5.38 -9.32
CA GLY A 70 -17.80 -5.40 -8.98
C GLY A 70 -18.28 -6.80 -8.59
N GLU A 71 -17.90 -7.83 -9.34
CA GLU A 71 -18.19 -9.23 -9.01
C GLU A 71 -17.62 -9.63 -7.65
N ARG A 72 -16.35 -9.27 -7.38
CA ARG A 72 -15.71 -9.60 -6.11
C ARG A 72 -16.34 -8.85 -4.93
N ILE A 73 -16.74 -7.59 -5.11
CA ILE A 73 -17.47 -6.82 -4.10
C ILE A 73 -18.84 -7.44 -3.84
N ALA A 74 -19.58 -7.82 -4.88
CA ALA A 74 -20.88 -8.47 -4.75
C ALA A 74 -20.75 -9.80 -3.99
N GLN A 75 -19.70 -10.57 -4.26
CA GLN A 75 -19.40 -11.78 -3.51
C GLN A 75 -19.07 -11.49 -2.04
N ALA A 76 -18.15 -10.56 -1.77
CA ALA A 76 -17.77 -10.19 -0.41
C ALA A 76 -18.96 -9.66 0.39
N ARG A 77 -19.90 -8.95 -0.26
CA ARG A 77 -21.14 -8.50 0.38
C ARG A 77 -22.03 -9.67 0.80
N ARG A 78 -22.22 -10.67 -0.05
CA ARG A 78 -22.98 -11.88 0.31
C ARG A 78 -22.32 -12.62 1.47
N GLU A 79 -21.01 -12.83 1.39
CA GLU A 79 -20.22 -13.45 2.47
C GLU A 79 -20.38 -12.66 3.78
N TYR A 80 -20.36 -11.33 3.73
CA TYR A 80 -20.58 -10.48 4.90
C TYR A 80 -22.01 -10.58 5.45
N GLU A 81 -23.03 -10.62 4.59
CA GLU A 81 -24.43 -10.74 4.97
C GLU A 81 -24.71 -12.07 5.70
N GLU A 82 -24.01 -13.14 5.33
CA GLU A 82 -24.10 -14.48 5.93
C GLU A 82 -23.31 -14.63 7.25
N GLN A 83 -22.38 -13.70 7.55
CA GLN A 83 -21.58 -13.77 8.77
C GLN A 83 -22.37 -13.45 10.04
N SER A 84 -22.03 -14.15 11.12
CA SER A 84 -22.56 -13.87 12.45
C SER A 84 -22.09 -12.49 12.96
N PRO A 85 -22.82 -11.86 13.90
CA PRO A 85 -22.38 -10.62 14.53
C PRO A 85 -21.00 -10.76 15.20
N GLU A 86 -20.71 -11.90 15.81
CA GLU A 86 -19.42 -12.18 16.45
C GLU A 86 -18.27 -12.26 15.45
N ASP A 87 -18.50 -12.89 14.29
CA ASP A 87 -17.51 -12.97 13.22
C ASP A 87 -17.22 -11.59 12.61
N ARG A 88 -18.25 -10.75 12.49
CA ARG A 88 -18.10 -9.36 12.01
C ARG A 88 -17.29 -8.51 12.99
N GLU A 89 -17.54 -8.64 14.29
CA GLU A 89 -16.79 -7.93 15.31
C GLU A 89 -15.32 -8.39 15.36
N ARG A 90 -15.09 -9.71 15.27
CA ARG A 90 -13.72 -10.25 15.18
C ARG A 90 -12.96 -9.68 13.98
N GLN A 91 -13.57 -9.68 12.79
CA GLN A 91 -12.95 -9.11 11.58
C GLN A 91 -12.71 -7.61 11.71
N ARG A 92 -13.61 -6.85 12.36
CA ARG A 92 -13.39 -5.44 12.66
C ARG A 92 -12.16 -5.24 13.53
N ALA A 93 -12.06 -5.98 14.64
CA ALA A 93 -10.92 -5.90 15.55
C ALA A 93 -9.61 -6.36 14.88
N GLU A 94 -9.65 -7.33 13.98
CA GLU A 94 -8.50 -7.73 13.16
C GLU A 94 -8.07 -6.62 12.18
N ALA A 95 -9.02 -5.99 11.51
CA ALA A 95 -8.74 -4.88 10.60
C ALA A 95 -8.14 -3.67 11.32
N GLU A 96 -8.65 -3.33 12.51
CA GLU A 96 -8.12 -2.25 13.35
C GLU A 96 -6.68 -2.53 13.80
N ARG A 97 -6.41 -3.74 14.31
CA ARG A 97 -5.05 -4.17 14.67
C ARG A 97 -4.10 -4.14 13.49
N TYR A 98 -4.56 -4.55 12.31
CA TYR A 98 -3.75 -4.49 11.09
C TYR A 98 -3.38 -3.06 10.71
N LEU A 99 -4.34 -2.13 10.76
CA LEU A 99 -4.08 -0.72 10.47
C LEU A 99 -3.16 -0.06 11.51
N GLU A 100 -3.31 -0.40 12.79
CA GLU A 100 -2.40 0.05 13.84
C GLU A 100 -0.98 -0.47 13.63
N ALA A 101 -0.82 -1.74 13.25
CA ALA A 101 0.48 -2.29 12.90
C ALA A 101 1.14 -1.52 11.74
N GLN A 102 0.36 -1.14 10.72
CA GLN A 102 0.89 -0.30 9.63
C GLN A 102 1.31 1.09 10.12
N ARG A 103 0.57 1.72 11.03
CA ARG A 103 0.95 3.01 11.63
C ARG A 103 2.27 2.92 12.40
N THR A 104 2.41 1.88 13.22
CA THR A 104 3.64 1.65 13.98
C THR A 104 4.82 1.42 13.04
N GLU A 105 4.66 0.60 12.00
CA GLU A 105 5.70 0.36 10.99
C GLU A 105 6.16 1.66 10.31
N ILE A 106 5.21 2.50 9.87
CA ILE A 106 5.48 3.84 9.30
C ILE A 106 6.30 4.71 10.26
N GLU A 107 5.91 4.74 11.54
CA GLU A 107 6.57 5.58 12.53
C GLU A 107 8.00 5.11 12.79
N GLN A 108 8.22 3.80 12.88
CA GLN A 108 9.56 3.24 13.05
C GLN A 108 10.46 3.55 11.85
N GLU A 109 9.97 3.34 10.63
CA GLU A 109 10.71 3.68 9.40
C GLU A 109 11.14 5.15 9.38
N ARG A 110 10.26 6.06 9.82
CA ARG A 110 10.56 7.51 9.92
C ARG A 110 11.60 7.81 10.98
N ARG A 111 11.50 7.19 12.15
CA ARG A 111 12.49 7.36 13.25
C ARG A 111 13.87 6.90 12.78
N GLU A 112 13.96 5.72 12.19
CA GLU A 112 15.20 5.19 11.63
C GLU A 112 15.77 6.09 10.52
N ALA A 113 14.93 6.58 9.60
CA ALA A 113 15.36 7.48 8.54
C ALA A 113 15.93 8.81 9.09
N ALA A 114 15.32 9.35 10.15
CA ALA A 114 15.80 10.54 10.83
C ALA A 114 17.14 10.29 11.54
N GLU A 115 17.31 9.14 12.20
CA GLU A 115 18.56 8.74 12.85
C GLU A 115 19.69 8.55 11.83
N ARG A 116 19.42 7.84 10.73
CA ARG A 116 20.38 7.67 9.63
C ARG A 116 20.82 9.03 9.07
N SER A 117 19.88 9.95 8.87
CA SER A 117 20.16 11.29 8.36
C SER A 117 21.01 12.11 9.33
N ARG A 118 20.71 12.05 10.64
CA ARG A 118 21.50 12.73 11.69
C ARG A 118 22.92 12.18 11.78
N ALA A 119 23.08 10.86 11.73
CA ALA A 119 24.39 10.20 11.77
C ALA A 119 25.26 10.60 10.55
N ALA A 120 24.66 10.67 9.35
CA ALA A 120 25.35 11.13 8.14
C ALA A 120 25.82 12.59 8.28
N GLN A 121 24.97 13.48 8.82
CA GLN A 121 25.31 14.89 9.05
C GLN A 121 26.45 15.04 10.07
N GLN A 122 26.47 14.26 11.15
CA GLN A 122 27.54 14.29 12.15
C GLN A 122 28.89 13.86 11.56
N ARG A 123 28.93 12.82 10.74
CA ARG A 123 30.15 12.36 10.04
C ARG A 123 30.70 13.41 9.05
N ALA A 124 29.81 14.06 8.30
CA ALA A 124 30.19 15.13 7.36
C ALA A 124 30.82 16.33 8.09
N ARG A 125 30.30 16.70 9.28
CA ARG A 125 30.82 17.81 10.09
C ARG A 125 32.21 17.53 10.66
N HIS A 126 32.49 16.29 11.06
CA HIS A 126 33.81 15.92 11.60
C HIS A 126 34.90 15.84 10.51
N SER A 127 34.52 15.62 9.25
CA SER A 127 35.44 15.57 8.10
C SER A 127 35.74 16.96 7.51
N GLY A 128 34.93 17.98 7.82
CA GLY A 128 35.07 19.35 7.32
C GLY A 128 35.98 20.25 8.15
N HIS A 129 36.56 19.78 9.26
CA HIS A 129 37.46 20.56 10.12
C HIS A 129 38.95 20.42 9.74
N ASP A 130 39.28 19.52 8.81
CA ASP A 130 40.68 19.12 8.52
C ASP A 130 41.33 19.82 7.31
N TRP A 131 40.66 20.78 6.65
CA TRP A 131 41.18 21.40 5.41
C TRP A 131 41.85 22.78 5.59
N LYS A 132 42.21 23.18 6.81
CA LYS A 132 43.03 24.39 7.01
C LYS A 132 44.47 24.02 7.35
N LEU A 133 45.27 23.79 6.31
CA LEU A 133 46.73 23.89 6.31
C LEU A 133 47.13 25.07 5.42
#